data_AF-K2H4G1-F1
#
_entry.id   AF-K2H4G1-F1
#
_cell.length_a   1.000
_cell.length_b   1.000
_cell.length_c   1.000
_cell.angle_alpha   90.00
_cell.angle_beta   90.00
_cell.angle_gamma   90.00
#
_symmetry.space_group_name_H-M   'P 1'
#
loop_
_entity.id
_entity.type
_entity.pdbx_description
1 polymer ?
#
loop_
_entity_poly.entity_id
_entity_poly.type
_entity_poly.pdbx_seq_one_letter_code
_entity_poly.pdbx_strand_id
1 'polypeptide(L)'
;MSIITSKHLKEKIINYNLIPLKVSLLKISNQIYIDLDNVEDFLNFASGSNLEYIYYYYTYYNSEEYIIPNDWYSEYSKEFKTEVIQHNRYIESLDFDSPRNLTLFTLQNGTFVGIELGNQWIENQGICVAEEAIEIIENEFYREVKKVNDSKKIQQKNDENNLREIIFKDTEFRFCKNQELRYWYLVELLEKENMVKYKYLVEPYGIPNNGRIKIFMDKTWELYKERKK
;
A
#
# COMPACT_ATOMS: atom_id res chain seq x y z
N MET A 1 6.94 20.08 -16.85
CA MET A 1 6.53 21.50 -16.76
C MET A 1 6.17 21.78 -15.31
N SER A 2 6.49 22.95 -14.75
CA SER A 2 6.04 23.29 -13.40
C SER A 2 4.55 23.67 -13.43
N ILE A 3 3.78 23.16 -12.47
CA ILE A 3 2.37 23.53 -12.33
C ILE A 3 2.27 24.90 -11.69
N ILE A 4 1.43 25.75 -12.27
CA ILE A 4 1.13 27.08 -11.75
C ILE A 4 0.54 27.00 -10.34
N THR A 5 1.02 27.86 -9.43
CA THR A 5 0.51 27.92 -8.05
C THR A 5 -0.92 28.46 -8.00
N SER A 6 -1.68 28.09 -6.96
CA SER A 6 -3.08 28.53 -6.84
C SER A 6 -3.25 30.04 -6.85
N LYS A 7 -2.31 30.81 -6.27
CA LYS A 7 -2.38 32.27 -6.27
C LYS A 7 -2.27 32.83 -7.68
N HIS A 8 -1.25 32.39 -8.43
CA HIS A 8 -1.02 32.88 -9.78
C HIS A 8 -2.10 32.42 -10.76
N LEU A 9 -2.63 31.20 -10.57
CA LEU A 9 -3.75 30.70 -11.35
C LEU A 9 -5.01 31.56 -11.16
N LYS A 10 -5.35 31.94 -9.91
CA LYS A 10 -6.49 32.83 -9.64
C LYS A 10 -6.35 34.16 -10.35
N GLU A 11 -5.16 34.78 -10.27
CA GLU A 11 -4.86 36.05 -10.94
C GLU A 11 -5.05 35.92 -12.46
N LYS A 12 -4.55 34.83 -13.07
CA LYS A 12 -4.78 34.55 -14.49
C LYS A 12 -6.26 34.43 -14.82
N ILE A 13 -7.02 33.61 -14.09
CA ILE A 13 -8.46 33.42 -14.34
C ILE A 13 -9.21 34.77 -14.28
N ILE A 14 -8.90 35.62 -13.29
CA ILE A 14 -9.52 36.94 -13.13
C ILE A 14 -9.19 37.86 -14.32
N ASN A 15 -7.98 37.82 -14.86
CA ASN A 15 -7.58 38.62 -16.03
C ASN A 15 -8.38 38.28 -17.30
N TYR A 16 -9.01 37.11 -17.36
CA TYR A 16 -9.91 36.70 -18.44
C TYR A 16 -11.38 37.05 -18.17
N ASN A 17 -11.66 37.82 -17.12
CA ASN A 17 -13.00 38.14 -16.61
C ASN A 17 -13.80 36.90 -16.17
N LEU A 18 -13.10 35.88 -15.66
CA LEU A 18 -13.69 34.63 -15.16
C LEU A 18 -13.59 34.57 -13.64
N ILE A 19 -14.48 33.78 -13.01
CA ILE A 19 -14.54 33.61 -11.56
C ILE A 19 -13.84 32.31 -11.17
N PRO A 20 -12.71 32.35 -10.44
CA PRO A 20 -11.99 31.16 -10.00
C PRO A 20 -12.65 30.53 -8.77
N LEU A 21 -12.99 29.25 -8.86
CA LEU A 21 -13.55 28.45 -7.76
C LEU A 21 -12.62 27.28 -7.43
N LYS A 22 -12.02 27.31 -6.23
CA LYS A 22 -11.22 26.18 -5.74
C LYS A 22 -12.15 25.05 -5.32
N VAL A 23 -11.90 23.86 -5.85
CA VAL A 23 -12.57 22.64 -5.40
C VAL A 23 -11.77 22.01 -4.27
N SER A 24 -12.44 21.61 -3.19
CA SER A 24 -11.82 20.89 -2.07
C SER A 24 -11.83 19.38 -2.26
N LEU A 25 -12.86 18.86 -2.93
CA LEU A 25 -13.03 17.43 -3.22
C LEU A 25 -13.68 17.28 -4.58
N LEU A 26 -13.03 16.52 -5.46
CA LEU A 26 -13.50 16.28 -6.82
C LEU A 26 -14.00 14.83 -6.95
N LYS A 27 -15.29 14.67 -7.24
CA LYS A 27 -15.93 13.38 -7.56
C LYS A 27 -16.73 13.54 -8.83
N ILE A 28 -16.20 13.05 -9.95
CA ILE A 28 -16.82 13.23 -11.27
C ILE A 28 -17.08 11.87 -11.89
N SER A 29 -18.25 11.73 -12.51
CA SER A 29 -18.63 10.55 -13.29
C SER A 29 -18.88 10.86 -14.78
N ASN A 30 -19.08 12.14 -15.14
CA ASN A 30 -19.36 12.57 -16.50
C ASN A 30 -18.43 13.73 -16.89
N GLN A 31 -17.38 13.42 -17.66
CA GLN A 31 -16.31 14.35 -18.00
C GLN A 31 -15.82 14.22 -19.44
N ILE A 32 -15.42 15.36 -20.00
CA ILE A 32 -14.75 15.50 -21.28
C ILE A 32 -13.47 16.31 -21.04
N TYR A 33 -12.33 15.74 -21.41
CA TYR A 33 -11.07 16.47 -21.43
C TYR A 33 -10.79 17.00 -22.84
N ILE A 34 -10.46 18.28 -22.92
CA ILE A 34 -9.98 18.91 -24.13
C ILE A 34 -8.47 18.73 -24.16
N ASP A 35 -7.94 18.38 -25.33
CA ASP A 35 -6.50 18.24 -25.55
C ASP A 35 -5.86 19.62 -25.72
N LEU A 36 -5.51 20.26 -24.59
CA LEU A 36 -4.83 21.54 -24.51
C LEU A 36 -3.68 21.45 -23.51
N ASP A 37 -2.50 21.92 -23.92
CA ASP A 37 -1.27 21.77 -23.14
C ASP A 37 -1.02 22.91 -22.13
N ASN A 38 -1.85 23.95 -22.11
CA ASN A 38 -1.64 25.11 -21.25
C ASN A 38 -2.94 25.73 -20.73
N VAL A 39 -2.79 26.52 -19.67
CA VAL A 39 -3.89 27.16 -18.96
C VAL A 39 -4.53 28.25 -19.82
N GLU A 40 -3.72 29.02 -20.53
CA GLU A 40 -4.12 30.18 -21.31
C GLU A 40 -5.13 29.81 -22.41
N ASP A 41 -4.88 28.73 -23.13
CA ASP A 41 -5.77 28.24 -24.19
C ASP A 41 -7.11 27.80 -23.63
N PHE A 42 -7.11 27.18 -22.45
CA PHE A 42 -8.35 26.82 -21.77
C PHE A 42 -9.13 28.05 -21.29
N LEU A 43 -8.46 29.08 -20.77
CA LEU A 43 -9.12 30.33 -20.36
C LEU A 43 -9.64 31.12 -21.55
N ASN A 44 -8.92 31.14 -22.68
CA ASN A 44 -9.39 31.68 -23.95
C ASN A 44 -10.67 30.98 -24.42
N PHE A 45 -10.67 29.64 -24.43
CA PHE A 45 -11.84 28.83 -24.75
C PHE A 45 -13.03 29.18 -23.86
N ALA A 46 -12.80 29.27 -22.54
CA ALA A 46 -13.88 29.51 -21.60
C ALA A 46 -14.47 30.91 -21.71
N SER A 47 -13.61 31.92 -21.83
CA SER A 47 -14.01 33.32 -22.03
C SER A 47 -14.78 33.49 -23.35
N GLY A 48 -14.28 32.91 -24.45
CA GLY A 48 -14.95 32.93 -25.75
C GLY A 48 -16.28 32.18 -25.78
N SER A 49 -16.50 31.25 -24.87
CA SER A 49 -17.74 30.48 -24.71
C SER A 49 -18.74 31.12 -23.73
N ASN A 50 -18.47 32.33 -23.23
CA ASN A 50 -19.26 33.03 -22.22
C ASN A 50 -19.50 32.21 -20.94
N LEU A 51 -18.50 31.41 -20.55
CA LEU A 51 -18.53 30.74 -19.26
C LEU A 51 -18.13 31.72 -18.17
N GLU A 52 -18.80 31.67 -17.02
CA GLU A 52 -18.54 32.61 -15.92
C GLU A 52 -17.55 32.01 -14.89
N TYR A 53 -17.67 30.71 -14.61
CA TYR A 53 -16.94 30.04 -13.54
C TYR A 53 -15.90 29.07 -14.08
N ILE A 54 -14.68 29.19 -13.56
CA ILE A 54 -13.61 28.21 -13.72
C ILE A 54 -13.36 27.52 -12.40
N TYR A 55 -13.64 26.23 -12.36
CA TYR A 55 -13.31 25.37 -11.24
C TYR A 55 -11.90 24.85 -11.42
N TYR A 56 -11.17 24.76 -10.31
CA TYR A 56 -9.83 24.20 -10.33
C TYR A 56 -9.56 23.32 -9.12
N TYR A 57 -8.79 22.26 -9.35
CA TYR A 57 -8.45 21.26 -8.35
C TYR A 57 -6.98 20.85 -8.52
N TYR A 58 -6.28 20.71 -7.40
CA TYR A 58 -4.90 20.24 -7.38
C TYR A 58 -4.85 18.88 -6.72
N THR A 59 -4.06 17.97 -7.30
CA THR A 59 -3.61 16.75 -6.63
C THR A 59 -2.14 16.88 -6.29
N TYR A 60 -1.72 16.15 -5.26
CA TYR A 60 -0.37 16.14 -4.73
C TYR A 60 0.07 14.69 -4.60
N TYR A 61 1.38 14.47 -4.58
CA TYR A 61 1.91 13.17 -4.17
C TYR A 61 1.69 12.98 -2.67
N ASN A 62 1.46 11.73 -2.25
CA ASN A 62 1.46 11.38 -0.86
C ASN A 62 2.85 10.89 -0.46
N SER A 63 3.57 11.64 0.39
CA SER A 63 4.90 11.27 0.87
C SER A 63 4.94 9.89 1.52
N GLU A 64 3.85 9.47 2.18
CA GLU A 64 3.80 8.19 2.88
C GLU A 64 3.91 7.00 1.92
N GLU A 65 3.54 7.15 0.65
CA GLU A 65 3.66 6.11 -0.38
C GLU A 65 5.12 5.84 -0.79
N TYR A 66 6.05 6.72 -0.42
CA TYR A 66 7.47 6.66 -0.80
C TYR A 66 8.40 6.33 0.37
N ILE A 67 7.89 6.39 1.60
CA ILE A 67 8.65 6.08 2.82
C ILE A 67 8.55 4.59 3.10
N ILE A 68 9.70 3.92 3.21
CA ILE A 68 9.77 2.51 3.57
C ILE A 68 9.47 2.34 5.07
N PRO A 69 8.42 1.60 5.44
CA PRO A 69 8.06 1.36 6.84
C PRO A 69 9.11 0.56 7.62
N ASN A 70 9.34 0.90 8.89
CA ASN A 70 10.38 0.27 9.72
C ASN A 70 10.18 -1.24 9.94
N ASP A 71 8.94 -1.71 10.00
CA ASP A 71 8.60 -3.12 10.15
C ASP A 71 9.09 -3.97 8.97
N TRP A 72 9.19 -3.40 7.76
CA TRP A 72 9.64 -4.13 6.57
C TRP A 72 11.12 -4.52 6.63
N TYR A 73 11.94 -3.75 7.35
CA TYR A 73 13.40 -3.93 7.37
C TYR A 73 14.01 -4.07 8.78
N SER A 74 13.17 -4.15 9.81
CA SER A 74 13.58 -4.20 11.22
C SER A 74 14.50 -5.38 11.56
N GLU A 75 14.47 -6.47 10.79
CA GLU A 75 15.26 -7.68 11.04
C GLU A 75 16.57 -7.74 10.24
N TYR A 76 16.78 -6.80 9.31
CA TYR A 76 18.02 -6.73 8.53
C TYR A 76 19.18 -6.11 9.33
N SER A 77 20.38 -6.16 8.75
CA SER A 77 21.63 -5.65 9.30
C SER A 77 21.59 -4.14 9.51
N LYS A 78 22.60 -3.64 10.23
CA LYS A 78 22.74 -2.20 10.45
C LYS A 78 23.05 -1.48 9.14
N GLU A 79 23.81 -2.12 8.26
CA GLU A 79 24.18 -1.61 6.95
C GLU A 79 22.94 -1.45 6.06
N PHE A 80 22.10 -2.50 5.96
CA PHE A 80 20.82 -2.43 5.24
C PHE A 80 19.91 -1.33 5.79
N LYS A 81 19.73 -1.30 7.12
CA LYS A 81 18.95 -0.26 7.80
C LYS A 81 19.46 1.14 7.50
N THR A 82 20.78 1.29 7.40
CA THR A 82 21.40 2.59 7.10
C THR A 82 21.02 3.05 5.69
N GLU A 83 20.99 2.15 4.71
CA GLU A 83 20.58 2.46 3.34
C GLU A 83 19.11 2.89 3.27
N VAL A 84 18.21 2.13 3.92
CA VAL A 84 16.80 2.50 3.99
C VAL A 84 16.58 3.84 4.70
N ILE A 85 17.33 4.11 5.78
CA ILE A 85 17.26 5.40 6.48
C ILE A 85 17.75 6.54 5.58
N GLN A 86 18.78 6.32 4.76
CA GLN A 86 19.25 7.33 3.81
C GLN A 86 18.21 7.61 2.73
N HIS A 87 17.60 6.56 2.16
CA HIS A 87 16.46 6.70 1.24
C HIS A 87 15.32 7.50 1.87
N ASN A 88 14.82 7.09 3.04
CA ASN A 88 13.70 7.78 3.70
C ASN A 88 14.02 9.24 4.02
N ARG A 89 15.25 9.55 4.45
CA ARG A 89 15.70 10.95 4.67
C ARG A 89 15.72 11.77 3.38
N TYR A 90 16.10 11.14 2.27
CA TYR A 90 16.05 11.80 0.97
C TYR A 90 14.60 12.11 0.59
N ILE A 91 13.68 11.16 0.73
CA ILE A 91 12.24 11.39 0.51
C ILE A 91 11.69 12.50 1.42
N GLU A 92 11.99 12.49 2.71
CA GLU A 92 11.59 13.52 3.67
C GLU A 92 12.11 14.92 3.31
N SER A 93 13.19 15.01 2.52
CA SER A 93 13.76 16.29 2.08
C SER A 93 13.06 16.90 0.86
N LEU A 94 12.17 16.15 0.19
CA LEU A 94 11.46 16.59 -1.00
C LEU A 94 10.21 17.42 -0.65
N ASP A 95 9.83 18.31 -1.58
CA ASP A 95 8.64 19.14 -1.45
C ASP A 95 7.39 18.44 -2.00
N PHE A 96 6.69 17.71 -1.14
CA PHE A 96 5.42 17.06 -1.49
C PHE A 96 4.23 18.04 -1.56
N ASP A 97 4.40 19.29 -1.12
CA ASP A 97 3.39 20.35 -1.28
C ASP A 97 3.39 20.93 -2.71
N SER A 98 4.36 20.53 -3.55
CA SER A 98 4.35 20.84 -4.97
C SER A 98 3.28 20.04 -5.72
N PRO A 99 2.36 20.69 -6.47
CA PRO A 99 1.28 19.98 -7.15
C PRO A 99 1.77 18.94 -8.16
N ARG A 100 1.12 17.78 -8.13
CA ARG A 100 1.26 16.70 -9.11
C ARG A 100 0.45 16.99 -10.35
N ASN A 101 -0.86 17.23 -10.21
CA ASN A 101 -1.73 17.61 -11.31
C ASN A 101 -2.54 18.86 -10.97
N LEU A 102 -2.87 19.62 -12.00
CA LEU A 102 -3.87 20.67 -11.99
C LEU A 102 -4.98 20.28 -12.95
N THR A 103 -6.19 20.20 -12.43
CA THR A 103 -7.40 20.04 -13.22
C THR A 103 -8.11 21.39 -13.30
N LEU A 104 -8.34 21.89 -14.51
CA LEU A 104 -9.13 23.10 -14.78
C LEU A 104 -10.39 22.73 -15.54
N PHE A 105 -11.53 23.27 -15.14
CA PHE A 105 -12.78 22.88 -15.78
C PHE A 105 -13.91 23.87 -15.61
N THR A 106 -14.94 23.64 -16.39
CA THR A 106 -16.23 24.28 -16.30
C THR A 106 -17.36 23.24 -16.35
N LEU A 107 -18.59 23.69 -16.11
CA LEU A 107 -19.78 22.85 -16.18
C LEU A 107 -20.62 23.29 -17.38
N GLN A 108 -20.77 22.41 -18.36
CA GLN A 108 -21.63 22.62 -19.53
C GLN A 108 -22.74 21.58 -19.54
N ASN A 109 -23.98 22.01 -19.32
CA ASN A 109 -25.16 21.13 -19.30
C ASN A 109 -25.01 19.91 -18.36
N GLY A 110 -24.37 20.09 -17.21
CA GLY A 110 -24.10 19.02 -16.24
C GLY A 110 -22.91 18.12 -16.58
N THR A 111 -22.20 18.38 -17.67
CA THR A 111 -20.96 17.71 -18.05
C THR A 111 -19.77 18.54 -17.61
N PHE A 112 -18.80 17.88 -16.99
CA PHE A 112 -17.49 18.46 -16.73
C PHE A 112 -16.73 18.59 -18.05
N VAL A 113 -16.28 19.80 -18.39
CA VAL A 113 -15.45 20.04 -19.56
C VAL A 113 -14.19 20.77 -19.11
N GLY A 114 -13.02 20.18 -19.34
CA GLY A 114 -11.80 20.68 -18.73
C GLY A 114 -10.51 20.20 -19.37
N ILE A 115 -9.40 20.57 -18.75
CA ILE A 115 -8.05 20.13 -19.10
C ILE A 115 -7.37 19.59 -17.85
N GLU A 116 -6.39 18.72 -18.04
CA GLU A 116 -5.53 18.22 -16.97
C GLU A 116 -4.07 18.46 -17.33
N LEU A 117 -3.36 19.15 -16.44
CA LEU A 117 -1.95 19.45 -16.57
C LEU A 117 -1.18 18.69 -15.50
N GLY A 118 -0.35 17.75 -15.92
CA GLY A 118 0.45 16.92 -15.03
C GLY A 118 1.91 17.36 -14.94
N ASN A 119 2.50 17.18 -13.75
CA ASN A 119 3.92 17.33 -13.48
C ASN A 119 4.42 16.10 -12.72
N GLN A 120 4.96 15.16 -13.48
CA GLN A 120 5.52 13.90 -12.99
C GLN A 120 6.92 14.10 -12.38
N TRP A 121 7.07 15.06 -11.47
CA TRP A 121 8.40 15.48 -11.00
C TRP A 121 9.10 14.41 -10.15
N ILE A 122 8.35 13.55 -9.47
CA ILE A 122 8.88 12.40 -8.73
C ILE A 122 9.40 11.35 -9.71
N GLU A 123 8.57 10.95 -10.66
CA GLU A 123 8.91 9.91 -11.64
C GLU A 123 10.07 10.38 -12.54
N ASN A 124 10.11 11.66 -12.91
CA ASN A 124 11.21 12.25 -13.69
C ASN A 124 12.55 12.28 -12.93
N GLN A 125 12.53 12.21 -11.60
CA GLN A 125 13.73 12.08 -10.77
C GLN A 125 14.13 10.61 -10.55
N GLY A 126 13.37 9.65 -11.10
CA GLY A 126 13.61 8.22 -10.88
C GLY A 126 13.27 7.77 -9.46
N ILE A 127 12.43 8.53 -8.76
CA ILE A 127 11.99 8.18 -7.41
C ILE A 127 10.83 7.19 -7.52
N CYS A 128 11.01 6.04 -6.91
CA CYS A 128 10.05 4.95 -6.88
C CYS A 128 9.30 4.92 -5.54
N VAL A 129 8.12 4.30 -5.54
CA VAL A 129 7.33 4.03 -4.33
C VAL A 129 8.06 3.08 -3.38
N ALA A 130 7.63 3.03 -2.11
CA ALA A 130 8.30 2.29 -1.05
C ALA A 130 8.53 0.81 -1.39
N GLU A 131 7.55 0.14 -1.99
CA GLU A 131 7.62 -1.28 -2.40
C GLU A 131 8.73 -1.53 -3.43
N GLU A 132 8.88 -0.65 -4.41
CA GLU A 132 9.90 -0.76 -5.45
C GLU A 132 11.28 -0.40 -4.88
N ALA A 133 11.34 0.65 -4.06
CA ALA A 133 12.58 1.11 -3.44
C ALA A 133 13.19 0.04 -2.53
N ILE A 134 12.38 -0.65 -1.71
CA ILE A 134 12.88 -1.72 -0.85
C ILE A 134 13.37 -2.92 -1.67
N GLU A 135 12.73 -3.25 -2.79
CA GLU A 135 13.18 -4.33 -3.68
C GLU A 135 14.56 -4.01 -4.30
N ILE A 136 14.77 -2.76 -4.71
CA ILE A 136 16.07 -2.30 -5.22
C ILE A 136 17.15 -2.48 -4.16
N ILE A 137 16.91 -2.01 -2.93
CA ILE A 137 17.85 -2.15 -1.81
C ILE A 137 18.06 -3.65 -1.49
N GLU A 138 17.01 -4.46 -1.44
CA GLU A 138 17.13 -5.91 -1.21
C GLU A 138 18.01 -6.62 -2.24
N ASN A 139 17.94 -6.19 -3.50
CA ASN A 139 18.78 -6.73 -4.57
C ASN A 139 20.26 -6.40 -4.36
N GLU A 140 20.59 -5.21 -3.85
CA GLU A 140 21.97 -4.85 -3.49
C GLU A 140 22.50 -5.68 -2.32
N PHE A 141 21.62 -6.02 -1.36
CA PHE A 141 21.93 -6.81 -0.17
C PHE A 141 21.54 -8.30 -0.30
N TYR A 142 21.43 -8.82 -1.52
CA TYR A 142 20.86 -10.15 -1.82
C TYR A 142 21.33 -11.29 -0.91
N ARG A 143 22.65 -11.36 -0.61
CA ARG A 143 23.22 -12.42 0.25
C ARG A 143 22.68 -12.39 1.67
N GLU A 144 22.47 -11.19 2.20
CA GLU A 144 21.93 -10.99 3.53
C GLU A 144 20.43 -11.30 3.56
N VAL A 145 19.67 -10.76 2.60
CA VAL A 145 18.24 -11.01 2.45
C VAL A 145 17.96 -12.51 2.37
N LYS A 146 18.77 -13.24 1.59
CA LYS A 146 18.70 -14.70 1.52
C LYS A 146 18.95 -15.38 2.88
N LYS A 147 19.94 -14.95 3.66
CA LYS A 147 20.21 -15.50 5.00
C LYS A 147 19.05 -15.25 5.96
N VAL A 148 18.48 -14.05 5.96
CA VAL A 148 17.31 -13.72 6.78
C VAL A 148 16.14 -14.60 6.39
N ASN A 149 15.84 -14.73 5.10
CA ASN A 149 14.77 -15.60 4.60
C ASN A 149 14.98 -17.07 4.93
N ASP A 150 16.21 -17.59 4.81
CA ASP A 150 16.53 -18.97 5.19
C ASP A 150 16.38 -19.18 6.70
N SER A 151 16.81 -18.22 7.52
CA SER A 151 16.65 -18.27 8.98
C SER A 151 15.18 -18.25 9.39
N LYS A 152 14.34 -17.43 8.73
CA LYS A 152 12.88 -17.40 8.92
C LYS A 152 12.25 -18.75 8.61
N LYS A 153 12.63 -19.38 7.49
CA LYS A 153 12.13 -20.72 7.13
C LYS A 153 12.53 -21.78 8.15
N ILE A 154 13.77 -21.74 8.65
CA ILE A 154 14.23 -22.65 9.70
C ILE A 154 13.44 -22.43 10.99
N GLN A 155 13.26 -21.16 11.39
CA GLN A 155 12.51 -20.79 12.58
C GLN A 155 11.05 -21.22 12.47
N GLN A 156 10.39 -20.93 11.35
CA GLN A 156 9.02 -21.35 11.08
C GLN A 156 8.87 -22.87 11.19
N LYS A 157 9.79 -23.64 10.59
CA LYS A 157 9.79 -25.11 10.67
C LYS A 157 9.98 -25.60 12.10
N ASN A 158 10.85 -24.96 12.87
CA ASN A 158 11.05 -25.28 14.29
C ASN A 158 9.79 -24.97 15.11
N ASP A 159 9.15 -23.83 14.86
CA ASP A 159 7.92 -23.42 15.55
C ASP A 159 6.75 -24.34 15.21
N GLU A 160 6.61 -24.73 13.93
CA GLU A 160 5.62 -25.73 13.54
C GLU A 160 5.84 -27.07 14.27
N ASN A 161 7.09 -27.53 14.34
CA ASN A 161 7.42 -28.77 15.04
C ASN A 161 7.12 -28.66 16.54
N ASN A 162 7.49 -27.55 17.18
CA ASN A 162 7.19 -27.28 18.58
C ASN A 162 5.69 -27.26 18.86
N LEU A 163 4.91 -26.57 18.01
CA LEU A 163 3.45 -26.55 18.10
C LEU A 163 2.86 -27.96 17.96
N ARG A 164 3.36 -28.76 17.00
CA ARG A 164 2.94 -30.16 16.85
C ARG A 164 3.25 -31.00 18.08
N GLU A 165 4.44 -30.87 18.67
CA GLU A 165 4.79 -31.58 19.91
C GLU A 165 3.87 -31.22 21.08
N ILE A 166 3.49 -29.94 21.21
CA ILE A 166 2.51 -29.49 22.21
C ILE A 166 1.17 -30.20 21.97
N ILE A 167 0.69 -30.19 20.73
CA ILE A 167 -0.57 -30.84 20.34
C ILE A 167 -0.52 -32.35 20.59
N PHE A 168 0.60 -33.02 20.30
CA PHE A 168 0.74 -34.46 20.49
C PHE A 168 0.75 -34.89 21.95
N LYS A 169 1.24 -34.03 22.84
CA LYS A 169 1.25 -34.26 24.29
C LYS A 169 -0.12 -33.98 24.92
N ASP A 170 -0.99 -33.23 24.25
CA ASP A 170 -2.34 -32.98 24.72
C ASP A 170 -3.19 -34.26 24.63
N THR A 171 -3.67 -34.72 25.78
CA THR A 171 -4.49 -35.93 25.88
C THR A 171 -5.88 -35.75 25.26
N GLU A 172 -6.37 -34.52 25.14
CA GLU A 172 -7.69 -34.22 24.57
C GLU A 172 -7.67 -34.25 23.05
N PHE A 173 -6.51 -34.00 22.43
CA PHE A 173 -6.36 -34.00 20.97
C PHE A 173 -6.79 -35.33 20.32
N ARG A 174 -6.69 -36.46 21.04
CA ARG A 174 -7.14 -37.78 20.55
C ARG A 174 -8.64 -37.84 20.21
N PHE A 175 -9.43 -36.93 20.77
CA PHE A 175 -10.88 -36.87 20.56
C PHE A 175 -11.27 -36.02 19.35
N CYS A 176 -10.35 -35.22 18.82
CA CYS A 176 -10.54 -34.38 17.63
C CYS A 176 -10.50 -35.20 16.34
N LYS A 177 -11.44 -36.14 16.17
CA LYS A 177 -11.43 -37.11 15.06
C LYS A 177 -11.90 -36.53 13.72
N ASN A 178 -12.68 -35.46 13.75
CA ASN A 178 -13.17 -34.79 12.55
C ASN A 178 -12.45 -33.44 12.33
N GLN A 179 -12.63 -32.87 11.16
CA GLN A 179 -11.90 -31.68 10.73
C GLN A 179 -12.32 -30.41 11.50
N GLU A 180 -13.59 -30.28 11.80
CA GLU A 180 -14.14 -29.13 12.54
C GLU A 180 -13.64 -29.09 13.99
N LEU A 181 -13.63 -30.25 14.67
CA LEU A 181 -13.07 -30.36 16.03
C LEU A 181 -11.58 -30.02 16.07
N ARG A 182 -10.82 -30.42 15.04
CA ARG A 182 -9.39 -30.07 14.94
C ARG A 182 -9.20 -28.57 14.68
N TYR A 183 -10.08 -27.96 13.91
CA TYR A 183 -10.06 -26.53 13.66
C TYR A 183 -10.29 -25.76 14.97
N TRP A 184 -11.39 -26.01 15.67
CA TRP A 184 -11.73 -25.31 16.91
C TRP A 184 -10.71 -25.56 18.01
N TYR A 185 -10.22 -26.80 18.14
CA TYR A 185 -9.13 -27.12 19.05
C TYR A 185 -7.89 -26.23 18.82
N LEU A 186 -7.45 -26.05 17.57
CA LEU A 186 -6.28 -25.22 17.30
C LEU A 186 -6.56 -23.74 17.57
N VAL A 187 -7.75 -23.24 17.21
CA VAL A 187 -8.15 -21.85 17.50
C VAL A 187 -8.09 -21.58 18.99
N GLU A 188 -8.75 -22.40 19.81
CA GLU A 188 -8.76 -22.28 21.27
C GLU A 188 -7.35 -22.41 21.87
N LEU A 189 -6.53 -23.33 21.34
CA LEU A 189 -5.15 -23.49 21.79
C LEU A 189 -4.34 -22.21 21.54
N LEU A 190 -4.46 -21.61 20.35
CA LEU A 190 -3.71 -20.43 19.95
C LEU A 190 -4.17 -19.13 20.63
N GLU A 191 -5.38 -19.11 21.20
CA GLU A 191 -5.88 -17.99 22.00
C GLU A 191 -5.26 -17.91 23.40
N LYS A 192 -4.64 -19.00 23.88
CA LYS A 192 -3.91 -18.99 25.16
C LYS A 192 -2.69 -18.07 25.07
N GLU A 193 -2.43 -17.30 26.13
CA GLU A 193 -1.39 -16.26 26.18
C GLU A 193 0.00 -16.80 25.78
N ASN A 194 0.37 -18.01 26.23
CA ASN A 194 1.64 -18.65 25.91
C ASN A 194 1.73 -19.26 24.49
N MET A 195 0.62 -19.30 23.76
CA MET A 195 0.50 -19.88 22.42
C MET A 195 0.31 -18.82 21.33
N VAL A 196 0.05 -17.56 21.69
CA VAL A 196 -0.13 -16.44 20.74
C VAL A 196 1.05 -16.34 19.76
N LYS A 197 2.28 -16.63 20.23
CA LYS A 197 3.49 -16.64 19.39
C LYS A 197 3.45 -17.61 18.20
N TYR A 198 2.54 -18.58 18.19
CA TYR A 198 2.39 -19.53 17.09
C TYR A 198 1.27 -19.15 16.10
N LYS A 199 0.49 -18.10 16.38
CA LYS A 199 -0.65 -17.69 15.52
C LYS A 199 -0.22 -17.42 14.08
N TYR A 200 0.92 -16.76 13.88
CA TYR A 200 1.44 -16.39 12.56
C TYR A 200 1.62 -17.59 11.62
N LEU A 201 1.81 -18.80 12.15
CA LEU A 201 1.98 -20.03 11.36
C LEU A 201 0.73 -20.37 10.55
N VAL A 202 -0.45 -19.96 11.02
CA VAL A 202 -1.74 -20.34 10.44
C VAL A 202 -2.64 -19.14 10.14
N GLU A 203 -2.15 -17.91 10.30
CA GLU A 203 -2.89 -16.70 9.92
C GLU A 203 -2.76 -16.41 8.41
N PRO A 204 -3.83 -15.92 7.76
CA PRO A 204 -5.21 -15.89 8.28
C PRO A 204 -5.78 -17.32 8.43
N TYR A 205 -6.56 -17.56 9.48
CA TYR A 205 -7.05 -18.90 9.85
C TYR A 205 -7.84 -19.60 8.74
N GLY A 206 -8.63 -18.83 7.98
CA GLY A 206 -9.59 -19.34 7.02
C GLY A 206 -10.79 -20.03 7.70
N ILE A 207 -11.57 -20.78 6.93
CA ILE A 207 -12.72 -21.55 7.41
C ILE A 207 -12.32 -23.02 7.68
N PRO A 208 -13.07 -23.77 8.51
CA PRO A 208 -12.73 -25.16 8.83
C PRO A 208 -12.45 -26.05 7.62
N ASN A 209 -13.15 -25.80 6.50
CA ASN A 209 -13.07 -26.60 5.28
C ASN A 209 -12.05 -26.10 4.24
N ASN A 210 -11.52 -24.89 4.42
CA ASN A 210 -10.57 -24.27 3.51
C ASN A 210 -9.79 -23.19 4.27
N GLY A 211 -8.52 -23.44 4.56
CA GLY A 211 -7.73 -22.52 5.38
C GLY A 211 -6.39 -23.09 5.81
N ARG A 212 -5.52 -22.23 6.31
CA ARG A 212 -4.19 -22.60 6.78
C ARG A 212 -4.26 -23.50 8.02
N ILE A 213 -5.26 -23.28 8.89
CA ILE A 213 -5.53 -24.18 10.04
C ILE A 213 -5.84 -25.60 9.55
N LYS A 214 -6.70 -25.76 8.54
CA LYS A 214 -7.03 -27.08 7.99
C LYS A 214 -5.76 -27.79 7.49
N ILE A 215 -4.97 -27.12 6.65
CA ILE A 215 -3.76 -27.70 6.06
C ILE A 215 -2.79 -28.14 7.16
N PHE A 216 -2.54 -27.27 8.13
CA PHE A 216 -1.67 -27.57 9.26
C PHE A 216 -2.19 -28.74 10.10
N MET A 217 -3.49 -28.76 10.43
CA MET A 217 -4.10 -29.80 11.27
C MET A 217 -4.28 -31.14 10.58
N ASP A 218 -4.46 -31.16 9.27
CA ASP A 218 -4.49 -32.41 8.50
C ASP A 218 -3.12 -33.09 8.52
N LYS A 219 -2.05 -32.32 8.29
CA LYS A 219 -0.68 -32.84 8.39
C LYS A 219 -0.35 -33.27 9.83
N THR A 220 -0.75 -32.47 10.82
CA THR A 220 -0.53 -32.78 12.23
C THR A 220 -1.24 -34.07 12.64
N TRP A 221 -2.48 -34.28 12.21
CA TRP A 221 -3.23 -35.51 12.49
C TRP A 221 -2.67 -36.75 11.78
N GLU A 222 -2.18 -36.60 10.55
CA GLU A 222 -1.47 -37.67 9.84
C GLU A 222 -0.25 -38.14 10.65
N LEU A 223 0.63 -37.20 11.03
CA LEU A 223 1.82 -37.47 11.82
C LEU A 223 1.49 -38.04 13.21
N TYR A 224 0.42 -37.57 13.85
CA TYR A 224 -0.04 -38.10 15.13
C TYR A 224 -0.43 -39.58 15.05
N LYS A 225 -1.15 -39.97 13.98
CA LYS A 225 -1.53 -41.37 13.76
C LYS A 225 -0.31 -42.25 13.46
N GLU A 226 0.67 -41.75 12.74
CA GLU A 226 1.92 -42.48 12.46
C GLU A 226 2.70 -42.77 13.73
N ARG A 227 2.79 -41.82 14.68
CA ARG A 227 3.49 -42.01 15.95
C ARG A 227 2.81 -42.99 16.91
N LYS A 228 1.54 -43.30 16.69
CA LYS A 228 0.74 -44.22 17.52
C LYS A 228 0.62 -45.63 16.91
N LYS A 229 1.15 -45.84 15.72
CA LYS A 229 1.37 -47.18 15.15
C LYS A 229 2.65 -47.76 15.73
#